data_AF-A0A7W7GPQ9-F1
#
_entry.id   AF-A0A7W7GPQ9-F1
#
_cell.length_a   1.000
_cell.length_b   1.000
_cell.length_c   1.000
_cell.angle_alpha   90.00
_cell.angle_beta   90.00
_cell.angle_gamma   90.00
#
_symmetry.space_group_name_H-M   'P 1'
#
loop_
_entity.id
_entity.type
_entity.pdbx_description
1 polymer ?
#
loop_
_entity_poly.entity_id
_entity_poly.type
_entity_poly.pdbx_seq_one_letter_code
_entity_poly.pdbx_strand_id
1 'polypeptide(L)'
;MDIMRGMQDLGRGAVCGTGVVDVAGALHPAAPGLEARVAAAQASVMHLKWLQTRYVQEQKDWEEQLTPLRRAEMVDWVSDAGRRFKERLEDLRYEAEGVIMRFDEGAIELAGAIIDAETALDRARRDRDIARQALRTAVCS
;
A
#
# COMPACT_ATOMS: atom_id res chain seq x y z
N MET A 1 23.62 9.69 41.18
CA MET A 1 24.89 9.06 40.79
C MET A 1 24.86 8.88 39.29
N ASP A 2 25.69 9.63 38.59
CA ASP A 2 25.63 9.92 37.15
C ASP A 2 26.04 8.76 36.24
N ILE A 3 25.19 8.48 35.24
CA ILE A 3 25.39 7.53 34.13
C ILE A 3 26.36 8.09 33.06
N MET A 4 26.76 9.36 33.18
CA MET A 4 27.58 10.09 32.21
C MET A 4 29.08 9.70 32.21
N ARG A 5 29.52 8.77 33.07
CA ARG A 5 30.94 8.41 33.20
C ARG A 5 31.38 7.22 32.34
N GLY A 6 30.45 6.48 31.73
CA GLY A 6 30.76 5.31 30.88
C GLY A 6 31.17 5.62 29.44
N MET A 7 31.06 6.87 28.99
CA MET A 7 31.38 7.26 27.59
C MET A 7 32.81 7.76 27.39
N GLN A 8 33.60 7.94 28.45
CA GLN A 8 34.92 8.60 28.35
C GLN A 8 36.09 7.63 28.10
N ASP A 9 35.89 6.32 28.23
CA ASP A 9 36.95 5.32 27.97
C ASP A 9 36.92 4.73 26.55
N LEU A 10 36.06 5.25 25.66
CA LEU A 10 36.11 4.92 24.22
C LEU A 10 37.25 5.66 23.47
N GLY A 11 38.02 6.48 24.19
CA GLY A 11 39.19 7.18 23.67
C GLY A 11 40.47 6.41 23.93
N ARG A 12 41.00 5.76 22.88
CA ARG A 12 42.35 5.17 22.74
C ARG A 12 42.56 3.78 23.36
N GLY A 13 42.46 2.76 22.52
CA GLY A 13 43.19 1.52 22.74
C GLY A 13 42.50 0.28 22.21
N ALA A 14 42.74 -0.04 20.94
CA ALA A 14 42.74 -1.40 20.37
C ALA A 14 41.60 -2.34 20.81
N VAL A 15 40.42 -2.20 20.20
CA VAL A 15 39.45 -3.31 20.03
C VAL A 15 38.91 -3.27 18.59
N CYS A 16 39.78 -3.46 17.60
CA CYS A 16 39.38 -3.52 16.18
C CYS A 16 39.29 -4.94 15.61
N GLY A 17 39.64 -5.99 16.37
CA GLY A 17 39.76 -7.35 15.79
C GLY A 17 38.54 -8.27 15.96
N THR A 18 37.76 -8.10 17.02
CA THR A 18 36.75 -9.10 17.42
C THR A 18 35.31 -8.60 17.30
N GLY A 19 35.02 -7.35 17.68
CA GLY A 19 33.67 -6.79 17.55
C GLY A 19 33.23 -6.52 16.10
N VAL A 20 34.18 -6.24 15.22
CA VAL A 20 33.94 -5.98 13.79
C VAL A 20 33.52 -7.25 13.03
N VAL A 21 34.18 -8.37 13.34
CA VAL A 21 33.86 -9.69 12.78
C VAL A 21 32.51 -10.19 13.31
N ASP A 22 32.17 -9.90 14.57
CA ASP A 22 30.87 -10.25 15.16
C ASP A 22 29.71 -9.49 14.52
N VAL A 23 29.84 -8.19 14.25
CA VAL A 23 28.79 -7.39 13.61
C VAL A 23 28.63 -7.77 12.14
N ALA A 24 29.72 -7.96 11.41
CA ALA A 24 29.68 -8.41 10.02
C ALA A 24 29.13 -9.85 9.92
N GLY A 25 29.54 -10.75 10.82
CA GLY A 25 29.08 -12.13 10.92
C GLY A 25 27.61 -12.26 11.34
N ALA A 26 27.08 -11.35 12.16
CA ALA A 26 25.67 -11.29 12.54
C ALA A 26 24.78 -10.65 11.45
N LEU A 27 25.29 -9.65 10.72
CA LEU A 27 24.55 -8.95 9.66
C LEU A 27 24.55 -9.71 8.32
N HIS A 28 25.59 -10.51 8.03
CA HIS A 28 25.69 -11.29 6.79
C HIS A 28 24.54 -12.30 6.59
N PRO A 29 24.10 -13.09 7.59
CA PRO A 29 22.95 -13.97 7.47
C PRO A 29 21.61 -13.23 7.50
N ALA A 30 21.56 -11.99 8.01
CA ALA A 30 20.36 -11.15 7.99
C ALA A 30 20.11 -10.48 6.63
N ALA A 31 21.16 -10.27 5.81
CA ALA A 31 21.07 -9.59 4.51
C ALA A 31 20.12 -10.28 3.49
N PRO A 32 20.13 -11.62 3.31
CA PRO A 32 19.13 -12.30 2.47
C PRO A 32 17.69 -12.09 2.96
N GLY A 33 17.48 -12.01 4.28
CA GLY A 33 16.19 -11.72 4.88
C GLY A 33 15.71 -10.29 4.60
N LEU A 34 16.62 -9.32 4.57
CA LEU A 34 16.28 -7.93 4.24
C LEU A 34 15.89 -7.76 2.76
N GLU A 35 16.59 -8.43 1.83
CA GLU A 35 16.20 -8.42 0.42
C GLU A 35 14.85 -9.10 0.18
N ALA A 36 14.61 -10.24 0.84
CA ALA A 36 13.32 -10.92 0.76
C ALA A 36 12.17 -10.03 1.26
N ARG A 37 12.39 -9.26 2.33
CA ARG A 37 11.39 -8.29 2.86
C ARG A 37 11.13 -7.14 1.89
N VAL A 38 12.18 -6.60 1.26
CA VAL A 38 12.03 -5.56 0.22
C VAL A 38 11.26 -6.11 -0.98
N ALA A 39 11.61 -7.31 -1.45
CA ALA A 39 10.93 -7.96 -2.57
C ALA A 39 9.45 -8.24 -2.26
N ALA A 40 9.14 -8.74 -1.06
CA ALA A 40 7.76 -8.97 -0.62
C ALA A 40 6.95 -7.67 -0.51
N ALA A 41 7.53 -6.62 0.06
CA ALA A 41 6.90 -5.31 0.13
C ALA A 41 6.65 -4.73 -1.28
N GLN A 42 7.61 -4.87 -2.19
CA GLN A 42 7.47 -4.42 -3.57
C GLN A 42 6.38 -5.20 -4.32
N ALA A 43 6.32 -6.52 -4.14
CA ALA A 43 5.26 -7.35 -4.72
C ALA A 43 3.88 -6.93 -4.20
N SER A 44 3.77 -6.60 -2.92
CA SER A 44 2.52 -6.12 -2.30
C SER A 44 2.07 -4.78 -2.91
N VAL A 45 2.97 -3.81 -3.04
CA VAL A 45 2.67 -2.52 -3.71
C VAL A 45 2.21 -2.74 -5.15
N MET A 46 2.91 -3.58 -5.92
CA MET A 46 2.52 -3.88 -7.30
C MET A 46 1.14 -4.52 -7.37
N HIS A 47 0.85 -5.46 -6.47
CA HIS A 47 -0.46 -6.12 -6.41
C HIS A 47 -1.59 -5.14 -6.09
N LEU A 48 -1.39 -4.25 -5.11
CA LEU A 48 -2.39 -3.24 -4.76
C LEU A 48 -2.64 -2.23 -5.89
N LYS A 49 -1.59 -1.81 -6.62
CA LYS A 49 -1.75 -0.95 -7.80
C LYS A 49 -2.47 -1.65 -8.95
N TRP A 50 -2.20 -2.94 -9.14
CA TRP A 50 -2.95 -3.76 -10.10
C TRP A 50 -4.43 -3.87 -9.70
N LEU A 51 -4.73 -4.11 -8.42
CA LEU A 51 -6.09 -4.11 -7.89
C LEU A 51 -6.77 -2.75 -8.11
N GLN A 52 -6.09 -1.63 -7.86
CA GLN A 52 -6.62 -0.30 -8.12
C GLN A 52 -7.02 -0.11 -9.59
N THR A 53 -6.18 -0.58 -10.51
CA THR A 53 -6.49 -0.52 -11.95
C THR A 53 -7.73 -1.34 -12.28
N ARG A 54 -7.84 -2.56 -11.73
CA ARG A 54 -9.01 -3.44 -11.91
C ARG A 54 -10.28 -2.81 -11.33
N TYR A 55 -10.17 -2.19 -10.16
CA TYR A 55 -11.25 -1.57 -9.44
C TYR A 55 -11.84 -0.38 -10.19
N VAL A 56 -10.99 0.51 -10.72
CA VAL A 56 -11.41 1.64 -11.56
C VAL A 56 -12.11 1.16 -12.83
N GLN A 57 -11.61 0.08 -13.44
CA GLN A 57 -12.26 -0.49 -14.62
C GLN A 57 -13.65 -1.04 -14.27
N GLU A 58 -13.78 -1.75 -13.15
CA GLU A 58 -15.06 -2.29 -12.71
C GLU A 58 -16.07 -1.20 -12.37
N GLN A 59 -15.66 -0.12 -11.70
CA GLN A 59 -16.49 1.06 -11.47
C GLN A 59 -17.01 1.65 -12.78
N LYS A 60 -16.13 1.79 -13.78
CA LYS A 60 -16.51 2.28 -15.10
C LYS A 60 -17.52 1.34 -15.80
N ASP A 61 -17.31 0.03 -15.71
CA ASP A 61 -18.23 -0.94 -16.29
C ASP A 61 -19.63 -0.84 -15.64
N TRP A 62 -19.70 -0.57 -14.33
CA TRP A 62 -20.95 -0.30 -13.62
C TRP A 62 -21.61 1.02 -14.04
N GLU A 63 -20.83 2.09 -14.21
CA GLU A 63 -21.32 3.38 -14.72
C GLU A 63 -21.92 3.26 -16.14
N GLU A 64 -21.27 2.48 -17.00
CA GLU A 64 -21.76 2.19 -18.35
C GLU A 64 -23.10 1.42 -18.30
N GLN A 65 -23.24 0.44 -17.40
CA GLN A 65 -24.48 -0.30 -17.20
C GLN A 65 -25.63 0.54 -16.61
N LEU A 66 -25.32 1.62 -15.89
CA LEU A 66 -26.31 2.56 -15.36
C LEU A 66 -26.82 3.55 -16.40
N THR A 67 -26.07 3.76 -17.48
CA THR A 67 -26.42 4.74 -18.52
C THR A 67 -27.82 4.48 -19.14
N PRO A 68 -28.21 3.24 -19.50
CA PRO A 68 -29.58 2.96 -19.97
C PRO A 68 -30.68 3.31 -18.96
N LEU A 69 -30.44 3.09 -17.67
CA LEU A 69 -31.41 3.41 -16.61
C LEU A 69 -31.61 4.93 -16.50
N ARG A 70 -30.51 5.71 -16.55
CA ARG A 70 -30.58 7.18 -16.60
C ARG A 70 -31.29 7.70 -17.85
N ARG A 71 -31.10 7.04 -19.01
CA ARG A 71 -31.82 7.42 -20.24
C ARG A 71 -33.32 7.12 -20.15
N ALA A 72 -33.71 6.04 -19.50
CA ALA A 72 -35.12 5.66 -19.35
C ALA A 72 -35.94 6.68 -18.54
N GLU A 73 -35.30 7.45 -17.65
CA GLU A 73 -35.94 8.54 -16.91
C GLU A 73 -36.34 9.72 -17.81
N MET A 74 -35.58 9.98 -18.87
CA MET A 74 -35.84 11.07 -19.81
C MET A 74 -37.01 10.78 -20.78
N VAL A 75 -37.52 9.54 -20.77
CA VAL A 75 -38.65 9.13 -21.62
C VAL A 75 -39.94 9.66 -21.03
N ASP A 76 -40.81 10.21 -21.88
CA ASP A 76 -42.16 10.60 -21.48
C ASP A 76 -43.08 9.37 -21.39
N TRP A 77 -43.34 8.90 -20.17
CA TRP A 77 -44.14 7.71 -19.89
C TRP A 77 -45.63 8.06 -19.84
N VAL A 78 -46.28 7.99 -20.99
CA VAL A 78 -47.67 8.43 -21.18
C VAL A 78 -48.74 7.49 -20.59
N SER A 79 -48.46 6.20 -20.42
CA SER A 79 -49.43 5.22 -19.89
C SER A 79 -49.29 5.01 -18.38
N ASP A 80 -50.38 4.64 -17.69
CA ASP A 80 -50.34 4.28 -16.26
C ASP A 80 -49.39 3.09 -15.98
N ALA A 81 -49.37 2.11 -16.89
CA ALA A 81 -48.43 0.99 -16.82
C ALA A 81 -46.98 1.47 -16.99
N GLY A 82 -46.75 2.43 -17.89
CA GLY A 82 -45.45 3.07 -18.09
C GLY A 82 -44.98 3.85 -16.86
N ARG A 83 -45.87 4.63 -16.23
CA ARG A 83 -45.57 5.35 -14.97
C ARG A 83 -45.17 4.40 -13.83
N ARG A 84 -45.92 3.32 -13.61
CA ARG A 84 -45.57 2.29 -12.60
C ARG A 84 -44.29 1.51 -12.94
N PHE A 85 -43.93 1.43 -14.21
CA PHE A 85 -42.67 0.85 -14.63
C PHE A 85 -41.52 1.82 -14.38
N LYS A 86 -41.72 3.12 -14.63
CA LYS A 86 -40.76 4.19 -14.34
C LYS A 86 -40.40 4.23 -12.85
N GLU A 87 -41.39 4.17 -11.96
CA GLU A 87 -41.15 4.14 -10.50
C GLU A 87 -40.19 3.00 -10.11
N ARG A 88 -40.41 1.79 -10.66
CA ARG A 88 -39.53 0.64 -10.41
C ARG A 88 -38.14 0.80 -11.01
N LEU A 89 -38.02 1.49 -12.15
CA LEU A 89 -36.72 1.81 -12.74
C LEU A 89 -35.96 2.86 -11.91
N GLU A 90 -36.67 3.82 -11.32
CA GLU A 90 -36.09 4.82 -10.43
C GLU A 90 -35.52 4.13 -9.18
N ASP A 91 -36.26 3.19 -8.56
CA ASP A 91 -35.78 2.39 -7.43
C ASP A 91 -34.51 1.59 -7.78
N LEU A 92 -34.54 0.85 -8.91
CA LEU A 92 -33.39 0.07 -9.37
C LEU A 92 -32.16 0.95 -9.66
N ARG A 93 -32.38 2.15 -10.21
CA ARG A 93 -31.31 3.13 -10.43
C ARG A 93 -30.74 3.59 -9.09
N TYR A 94 -31.57 3.95 -8.11
CA TYR A 94 -31.08 4.38 -6.79
C TYR A 94 -30.23 3.30 -6.13
N GLU A 95 -30.66 2.04 -6.20
CA GLU A 95 -29.87 0.91 -5.69
C GLU A 95 -28.51 0.78 -6.40
N ALA A 96 -28.50 0.90 -7.72
CA ALA A 96 -27.29 0.81 -8.53
C ALA A 96 -26.36 2.02 -8.34
N GLU A 97 -26.89 3.23 -8.18
CA GLU A 97 -26.09 4.42 -7.82
C GLU A 97 -25.49 4.28 -6.41
N GLY A 98 -26.20 3.64 -5.49
CA GLY A 98 -25.65 3.24 -4.20
C GLY A 98 -24.49 2.23 -4.31
N VAL A 99 -24.47 1.38 -5.35
CA VAL A 99 -23.31 0.54 -5.64
C VAL A 99 -22.11 1.39 -6.08
N ILE A 100 -22.30 2.38 -6.96
CA ILE A 100 -21.22 3.30 -7.37
C ILE A 100 -20.66 4.06 -6.17
N MET A 101 -21.50 4.57 -5.27
CA MET A 101 -21.00 5.29 -4.09
C MET A 101 -20.07 4.42 -3.22
N ARG A 102 -20.37 3.12 -3.11
CA ARG A 102 -19.47 2.17 -2.42
C ARG A 102 -18.16 1.93 -3.19
N PHE A 103 -18.15 2.11 -4.51
CA PHE A 103 -16.91 2.14 -5.28
C PHE A 103 -16.04 3.33 -4.87
N ASP A 104 -16.62 4.53 -4.72
CA ASP A 104 -15.85 5.70 -4.30
C ASP A 104 -15.23 5.54 -2.90
N GLU A 105 -16.01 4.97 -1.96
CA GLU A 105 -15.51 4.65 -0.61
C GLU A 105 -14.35 3.65 -0.65
N GLY A 106 -14.52 2.53 -1.36
CA GLY A 106 -13.47 1.52 -1.48
C GLY A 106 -12.24 2.00 -2.26
N ALA A 107 -12.39 2.96 -3.19
CA ALA A 107 -11.26 3.59 -3.88
C ALA A 107 -10.40 4.41 -2.91
N ILE A 108 -11.02 5.12 -1.97
CA ILE A 108 -10.31 5.87 -0.91
C ILE A 108 -9.56 4.90 0.00
N GLU A 109 -10.21 3.83 0.46
CA GLU A 109 -9.58 2.82 1.32
C GLU A 109 -8.38 2.15 0.61
N LEU A 110 -8.54 1.78 -0.67
CA LEU A 110 -7.47 1.17 -1.46
C LEU A 110 -6.31 2.14 -1.70
N ALA A 111 -6.59 3.42 -1.94
CA ALA A 111 -5.55 4.45 -2.04
C ALA A 111 -4.76 4.58 -0.72
N GLY A 112 -5.44 4.57 0.42
CA GLY A 112 -4.81 4.54 1.74
C GLY A 112 -3.90 3.31 1.92
N ALA A 113 -4.39 2.13 1.58
CA ALA A 113 -3.62 0.88 1.66
C ALA A 113 -2.36 0.91 0.76
N ILE A 114 -2.43 1.52 -0.42
CA ILE A 114 -1.27 1.72 -1.31
C ILE A 114 -0.23 2.62 -0.65
N ILE A 115 -0.66 3.75 -0.07
CA ILE A 115 0.25 4.69 0.62
C ILE A 115 0.95 3.99 1.79
N ASP A 116 0.22 3.21 2.59
CA ASP A 116 0.79 2.45 3.70
C ASP A 116 1.80 1.40 3.22
N ALA A 117 1.48 0.69 2.14
CA ALA A 117 2.38 -0.31 1.55
C ALA A 117 3.64 0.32 0.95
N GLU A 118 3.53 1.48 0.28
CA GLU A 118 4.67 2.23 -0.24
C GLU A 118 5.55 2.73 0.91
N THR A 119 4.94 3.25 1.98
CA THR A 119 5.67 3.66 3.18
C THR A 119 6.41 2.48 3.82
N ALA A 120 5.80 1.30 3.87
CA ALA A 120 6.44 0.09 4.37
C ALA A 120 7.62 -0.36 3.48
N LEU A 121 7.46 -0.27 2.15
CA LEU A 121 8.54 -0.55 1.20
C LEU A 121 9.72 0.40 1.39
N ASP A 122 9.47 1.70 1.59
CA ASP A 122 10.51 2.69 1.82
C ASP A 122 11.21 2.49 3.17
N ARG A 123 10.50 2.04 4.20
CA ARG A 123 11.14 1.61 5.46
C ARG A 123 12.04 0.39 5.24
N ALA A 124 11.55 -0.65 4.56
CA ALA A 124 12.33 -1.86 4.28
C ALA A 124 13.60 -1.56 3.46
N ARG A 125 13.52 -0.64 2.49
CA ARG A 125 14.67 -0.17 1.70
C ARG A 125 15.70 0.56 2.56
N ARG A 126 15.24 1.47 3.43
CA ARG A 126 16.12 2.17 4.38
C ARG A 126 16.82 1.20 5.33
N ASP A 127 16.09 0.25 5.91
CA ASP A 127 16.67 -0.76 6.82
C ASP A 127 17.77 -1.58 6.12
N ARG A 128 17.51 -2.00 4.88
CA ARG A 128 18.50 -2.69 4.04
C ARG A 128 19.74 -1.83 3.80
N ASP A 129 19.55 -0.56 3.45
CA ASP A 129 20.66 0.33 3.10
C ASP A 129 21.51 0.68 4.34
N ILE A 130 20.88 0.85 5.51
CA ILE A 130 21.56 1.00 6.81
C ILE A 130 22.38 -0.26 7.13
N ALA A 131 21.79 -1.45 7.01
CA ALA A 131 22.49 -2.70 7.27
C ALA A 131 23.69 -2.90 6.34
N ARG A 132 23.55 -2.56 5.04
CA ARG A 132 24.65 -2.59 4.07
C ARG A 132 25.75 -1.61 4.41
N GLN A 133 25.40 -0.41 4.85
CA GLN A 133 26.38 0.59 5.24
C GLN A 133 27.16 0.14 6.49
N ALA A 134 26.47 -0.41 7.49
CA ALA A 134 27.10 -0.98 8.69
C ALA A 134 28.10 -2.10 8.36
N LEU A 135 27.71 -3.01 7.45
CA LEU A 135 28.59 -4.06 6.92
C LEU A 135 29.85 -3.48 6.25
N ARG A 136 29.70 -2.44 5.41
CA ARG A 136 30.86 -1.80 4.75
C ARG A 136 31.80 -1.12 5.74
N THR A 137 31.25 -0.39 6.71
CA THR A 137 32.08 0.29 7.72
C THR A 137 32.83 -0.71 8.59
N ALA A 138 32.21 -1.85 8.92
CA ALA A 138 32.88 -2.93 9.65
C ALA A 138 34.05 -3.51 8.84
N VAL A 139 33.86 -3.80 7.55
CA VAL A 139 34.92 -4.44 6.73
C VAL A 139 36.12 -3.53 6.46
N CYS A 140 35.95 -2.20 6.55
CA CYS A 140 37.02 -1.22 6.28
C CYS A 140 37.75 -0.70 7.52
N SER A 141 37.34 -1.10 8.73
CA SER A 141 37.93 -0.68 10.02
C SER A 141 38.73 -1.81 10.66
#